data_AF-A0A6B3CWX1-F1
#
_entry.id   AF-A0A6B3CWX1-F1
#
_cell.length_a   1.000
_cell.length_b   1.000
_cell.length_c   1.000
_cell.angle_alpha   90.00
_cell.angle_beta   90.00
_cell.angle_gamma   90.00
#
_symmetry.space_group_name_H-M   'P 1'
#
loop_
_entity.id
_entity.type
_entity.pdbx_description
1 polymer ?
#
loop_
_entity_poly.entity_id
_entity_poly.type
_entity_poly.pdbx_seq_one_letter_code
_entity_poly.pdbx_strand_id
1 'polypeptide(L)' 'PAVHYTMGGLWVDYDLQTTVPGLFAIGEANFSDHGANRLGASALMQGLADGYFVLPATINDYLARTP' A
#
# COMPACT_ATOMS: atom_id res chain seq x y z
N PRO A 1 23.57 -6.16 -12.88
CA PRO A 1 22.99 -5.50 -11.69
C PRO A 1 22.49 -4.09 -12.04
N ALA A 2 21.19 -3.85 -11.81
CA ALA A 2 20.56 -2.55 -12.00
C ALA A 2 19.55 -2.32 -10.86
N VAL A 3 19.24 -1.06 -10.58
CA VAL A 3 18.14 -0.71 -9.67
C VAL A 3 16.86 -1.34 -10.23
N HIS A 4 16.12 -2.04 -9.38
CA HIS A 4 15.01 -2.86 -9.85
C HIS A 4 13.72 -2.67 -9.06
N TYR A 5 13.81 -2.38 -7.75
CA TYR A 5 12.63 -2.20 -6.92
C TYR A 5 12.95 -1.45 -5.63
N THR A 6 11.98 -0.68 -5.16
CA THR A 6 12.04 0.05 -3.89
C THR A 6 11.22 -0.69 -2.84
N MET A 7 11.89 -1.23 -1.82
CA MET A 7 11.18 -1.82 -0.66
C MET A 7 10.67 -0.75 0.31
N GLY A 8 11.25 0.45 0.25
CA GLY A 8 10.77 1.61 0.99
C GLY A 8 9.53 2.23 0.37
N GLY A 9 8.91 3.18 1.07
CA GLY A 9 7.74 3.89 0.57
C GLY A 9 7.19 4.86 1.60
N LEU A 10 6.00 5.38 1.32
CA LEU A 10 5.19 6.06 2.31
C LEU A 10 4.77 5.08 3.39
N TRP A 11 4.81 5.52 4.64
CA TRP A 11 4.17 4.80 5.73
C TRP A 11 2.66 4.82 5.50
N VAL A 12 2.03 3.67 5.72
CA VAL A 12 0.57 3.52 5.76
C VAL A 12 0.18 2.60 6.92
N ASP A 13 -1.06 2.75 7.39
CA ASP A 13 -1.68 1.82 8.33
C ASP A 13 -2.23 0.56 7.63
N TYR A 14 -2.98 -0.25 8.38
CA TYR A 14 -3.61 -1.46 7.85
C TYR A 14 -4.74 -1.18 6.85
N ASP A 15 -5.24 0.05 6.77
CA ASP A 15 -6.26 0.48 5.81
C ASP A 15 -5.64 1.13 4.56
N LEU A 16 -4.31 1.12 4.46
CA LEU A 16 -3.50 1.73 3.41
C LEU A 16 -3.56 3.27 3.41
N GLN A 17 -4.00 3.87 4.52
CA GLN A 17 -4.04 5.32 4.70
C GLN A 17 -2.70 5.84 5.23
N THR A 18 -2.21 6.92 4.62
CA THR A 18 -1.01 7.60 5.10
C THR A 18 -1.31 8.41 6.37
N THR A 19 -0.30 9.05 6.95
CA THR A 19 -0.50 9.98 8.06
C THR A 19 -1.27 11.25 7.68
N VAL A 20 -1.46 11.52 6.39
CA VAL A 20 -2.30 12.61 5.89
C VAL A 20 -3.73 12.08 5.67
N PRO A 21 -4.75 12.59 6.39
CA PRO A 21 -6.12 12.11 6.26
C PRO A 21 -6.64 12.21 4.82
N GLY A 22 -7.23 11.12 4.32
CA GLY A 22 -7.77 11.03 2.96
C GLY A 22 -6.74 10.73 1.87
N LEU A 23 -5.44 10.68 2.20
CA LEU A 23 -4.40 10.25 1.28
C LEU A 23 -4.03 8.79 1.54
N PHE A 24 -4.19 7.98 0.49
CA PHE A 24 -3.87 6.55 0.49
C PHE A 24 -2.67 6.27 -0.41
N ALA A 25 -1.87 5.26 -0.07
CA ALA A 25 -0.73 4.82 -0.86
C ALA A 25 -0.68 3.29 -0.89
N ILE A 26 -0.34 2.71 -2.05
CA ILE A 26 -0.38 1.26 -2.28
C ILE A 26 0.78 0.77 -3.13
N GLY A 27 1.01 -0.55 -3.14
CA GLY A 27 2.00 -1.19 -4.00
C GLY A 27 3.43 -0.74 -3.70
N GLU A 28 4.27 -0.54 -4.72
CA GLU A 28 5.68 -0.14 -4.54
C GLU A 28 5.85 1.22 -3.85
N ALA A 29 4.81 2.06 -3.80
CA ALA A 29 4.85 3.31 -3.05
C ALA A 29 4.58 3.13 -1.54
N ASN A 30 4.16 1.94 -1.10
CA ASN A 30 3.87 1.57 0.28
C ASN A 30 5.05 0.81 0.90
N PHE A 31 5.47 1.21 2.11
CA PHE A 31 6.59 0.62 2.86
C PHE A 31 6.31 -0.77 3.48
N SER A 32 5.06 -1.10 3.76
CA SER A 32 4.71 -2.00 4.86
C SER A 32 4.99 -3.50 4.64
N ASP A 33 5.11 -3.96 3.39
CA ASP A 33 5.00 -5.40 3.08
C ASP A 33 6.31 -6.16 2.85
N HIS A 34 7.41 -5.43 2.62
CA HIS A 34 8.64 -6.04 2.12
C HIS A 34 9.83 -6.00 3.09
N GLY A 35 9.76 -5.17 4.13
CA GLY A 35 10.87 -5.00 5.08
C GLY A 35 12.18 -4.66 4.37
N ALA A 36 13.29 -5.29 4.78
CA ALA A 36 14.60 -5.01 4.18
C ALA A 36 14.82 -5.65 2.80
N ASN A 37 14.12 -6.75 2.49
CA ASN A 37 14.32 -7.53 1.27
C ASN A 37 12.99 -8.16 0.83
N ARG A 38 12.50 -7.77 -0.35
CA ARG A 38 11.32 -8.42 -0.94
C ARG A 38 11.63 -9.86 -1.37
N LEU A 39 10.63 -10.73 -1.27
CA LEU A 39 10.68 -12.06 -1.89
C LEU A 39 10.29 -11.97 -3.37
N GLY A 40 10.79 -12.89 -4.20
CA GLY A 40 10.44 -12.92 -5.63
C GLY A 40 8.93 -12.94 -5.86
N ALA A 41 8.46 -12.26 -6.91
CA ALA A 41 7.03 -12.12 -7.29
C ALA A 41 6.10 -11.42 -6.27
N SER A 42 6.55 -11.15 -5.04
CA SER A 42 5.70 -10.56 -3.99
C SER A 42 5.21 -9.14 -4.29
N ALA A 43 5.93 -8.34 -5.08
CA ALA A 43 5.55 -6.96 -5.42
C ALA A 43 4.26 -6.86 -6.26
N LEU A 44 4.07 -7.77 -7.22
CA LEU A 44 2.83 -7.79 -8.02
C LEU A 44 1.64 -8.29 -7.18
N MET A 45 1.92 -9.23 -6.28
CA MET A 45 0.92 -9.73 -5.34
C MET A 45 0.48 -8.63 -4.37
N GLN A 46 1.40 -7.81 -3.86
CA GLN A 46 1.09 -6.64 -3.04
C GLN A 46 0.20 -5.66 -3.81
N GLY A 47 0.58 -5.27 -5.04
CA GLY A 47 -0.24 -4.35 -5.84
C GLY A 47 -1.67 -4.85 -6.08
N LEU A 48 -1.83 -6.16 -6.29
CA LEU A 48 -3.16 -6.79 -6.41
C LEU A 48 -3.90 -6.82 -5.05
N ALA A 49 -3.22 -7.23 -3.98
CA ALA A 49 -3.77 -7.33 -2.62
C ALA A 49 -4.29 -5.96 -2.17
N ASP A 50 -3.42 -4.95 -2.20
CA ASP A 50 -3.72 -3.60 -1.80
C ASP A 50 -4.88 -3.02 -2.63
N GLY A 51 -4.74 -3.05 -3.96
CA GLY A 51 -5.66 -2.36 -4.86
C GLY A 51 -7.01 -3.04 -5.04
N TYR A 52 -7.05 -4.37 -5.09
CA TYR A 52 -8.29 -5.11 -5.37
C TYR A 52 -9.02 -5.57 -4.11
N PHE A 53 -8.29 -5.96 -3.05
CA PHE A 53 -8.91 -6.55 -1.86
C PHE A 53 -9.08 -5.58 -0.71
N VAL A 54 -8.15 -4.64 -0.51
CA VAL A 54 -8.17 -3.74 0.66
C VAL A 54 -8.80 -2.40 0.30
N LEU A 55 -8.27 -1.72 -0.73
CA LEU A 55 -8.64 -0.34 -1.07
C LEU A 55 -10.16 -0.11 -1.29
N PRO A 56 -10.92 -1.02 -1.94
CA PRO A 56 -12.35 -0.80 -2.15
C PRO A 56 -13.15 -0.77 -0.85
N ALA A 57 -12.75 -1.52 0.17
CA ALA A 57 -13.41 -1.50 1.46
C ALA A 57 -13.02 -0.25 2.25
N THR A 58 -11.73 0.07 2.30
CA THR A 58 -11.19 1.13 3.15
C THR A 58 -11.53 2.53 2.64
N ILE A 59 -11.50 2.76 1.32
CA ILE A 59 -11.93 4.04 0.74
C ILE A 59 -13.42 4.26 0.99
N ASN A 60 -14.27 3.25 0.78
CA ASN A 60 -15.71 3.39 1.01
C ASN A 60 -16.02 3.71 2.47
N ASP A 61 -15.36 3.03 3.40
CA ASP A 61 -15.47 3.28 4.83
C ASP A 61 -14.99 4.70 5.20
N TYR A 62 -13.87 5.16 4.65
CA TYR A 62 -13.40 6.54 4.82
C TYR A 62 -14.42 7.58 4.32
N LEU A 63 -14.96 7.39 3.11
CA LEU A 63 -15.95 8.28 2.52
C LEU A 63 -17.27 8.26 3.29
N ALA A 64 -17.67 7.12 3.88
CA ALA A 64 -18.88 7.03 4.69
C ALA A 64 -18.75 7.75 6.04
N ARG A 65 -17.54 7.80 6.60
CA ARG A 65 -17.27 8.47 7.88
C ARG A 65 -17.01 9.96 7.75
N THR A 66 -16.61 10.43 6.57
CA THR A 66 -16.18 11.81 6.35
C THR A 66 -17.27 12.55 5.55
N PRO A 67 -18.07 13.43 6.19
CA PRO A 67 -19.20 14.11 5.57
C PRO A 67 -18.79 15.15 4.51
#